data_AF-A0A7Y4B2P8-F1
#
_entry.id   AF-A0A7Y4B2P8-F1
#
_cell.length_a   1.000
_cell.length_b   1.000
_cell.length_c   1.000
_cell.angle_alpha   90.00
_cell.angle_beta   90.00
_cell.angle_gamma   90.00
#
_symmetry.space_group_name_H-M   'P 1'
#
loop_
_entity.id
_entity.type
_entity.pdbx_description
1 polymer ?
#
loop_
_entity_poly.entity_id
_entity_poly.type
_entity_poly.pdbx_seq_one_letter_code
_entity_poly.pdbx_strand_id
1 'polypeptide(L)'
;MATNDLDDLISDDFLDALGDDTTVEQSAPASWVVHNKDHTTYKTYHAILELKVQAEKAIDNFGEVETNKTPKFYQLKKSQVARKVGISAQSIFNTSSFSPHIRVFFDDINDELLKRHQTQQKKQLKRKNTGIRRKKKEELVVRHQSIEKRYNDLKALKTAEVLNLSIEMMPIDLKAKLGL
;
A
#
# COMPACT_ATOMS: atom_id res chain seq x y z
N MET A 1 -1.99 -11.99 37.93
CA MET A 1 -2.83 -10.79 37.75
C MET A 1 -2.18 -9.93 36.66
N ALA A 2 -2.60 -10.08 35.40
CA ALA A 2 -2.20 -9.25 34.25
C ALA A 2 -2.97 -9.67 32.98
N THR A 3 -4.30 -9.86 33.07
CA THR A 3 -5.12 -10.27 31.92
C THR A 3 -6.32 -9.36 31.67
N ASN A 4 -6.74 -8.55 32.65
CA ASN A 4 -7.89 -7.64 32.48
C ASN A 4 -7.59 -6.45 31.57
N ASP A 5 -6.34 -5.98 31.52
CA ASP A 5 -6.01 -4.79 30.74
C ASP A 5 -6.10 -5.03 29.21
N LEU A 6 -5.99 -6.28 28.76
CA LEU A 6 -6.05 -6.59 27.33
C LEU A 6 -7.49 -6.78 26.83
N ASP A 7 -8.36 -7.36 27.66
CA ASP A 7 -9.78 -7.53 27.33
C ASP A 7 -10.52 -6.19 27.29
N ASP A 8 -10.16 -5.24 28.17
CA ASP A 8 -10.72 -3.88 28.13
C ASP A 8 -10.34 -3.12 26.84
N LEU A 9 -9.15 -3.40 26.29
CA LEU A 9 -8.65 -2.81 25.03
C LEU A 9 -9.26 -3.42 23.76
N ILE A 10 -9.95 -4.57 23.87
CA ILE A 10 -10.64 -5.25 22.75
C ILE A 10 -12.17 -5.13 22.92
N SER A 11 -12.64 -4.50 24.00
CA SER A 11 -14.07 -4.28 24.22
C SER A 11 -14.70 -3.49 23.06
N ASP A 12 -15.91 -3.89 22.66
CA ASP A 12 -16.66 -3.23 21.58
C ASP A 12 -16.91 -1.75 21.91
N ASP A 13 -16.99 -1.37 23.20
CA ASP A 13 -17.07 0.03 23.64
C ASP A 13 -15.80 0.84 23.31
N PHE A 14 -14.61 0.25 23.44
CA PHE A 14 -13.35 0.91 23.05
C PHE A 14 -13.21 0.99 21.52
N LEU A 15 -13.64 -0.04 20.80
CA LEU A 15 -13.62 -0.07 19.34
C LEU A 15 -14.66 0.88 18.73
N ASP A 16 -15.84 1.04 19.35
CA ASP A 16 -16.83 2.05 18.98
C ASP A 16 -16.35 3.48 19.32
N ALA A 17 -15.58 3.66 20.40
CA ALA A 17 -14.93 4.94 20.71
C ALA A 17 -13.83 5.34 19.70
N LEU A 18 -13.20 4.36 19.03
CA LEU A 18 -12.29 4.57 17.91
C LEU A 18 -13.03 4.72 16.56
N GLY A 19 -14.29 4.32 16.53
CA GLY A 19 -15.12 4.13 15.35
C GLY A 19 -15.91 5.34 14.89
N ASP A 20 -15.39 6.57 15.01
CA ASP A 20 -15.93 7.67 14.18
C ASP A 20 -15.00 8.88 14.02
N ASP A 21 -13.68 8.71 14.12
CA ASP A 21 -12.74 9.74 13.67
C ASP A 21 -12.49 9.65 12.15
N THR A 22 -13.58 9.45 11.40
CA THR A 22 -13.70 10.01 10.05
C THR A 22 -14.05 11.49 10.14
N THR A 23 -13.37 12.22 11.02
CA THR A 23 -13.06 13.61 10.74
C THR A 23 -12.17 13.60 9.51
N VAL A 24 -12.83 13.52 8.34
CA VAL A 24 -12.35 14.23 7.15
C VAL A 24 -11.93 15.57 7.73
N GLU A 25 -10.64 15.85 7.79
CA GLU A 25 -10.14 17.18 8.10
C GLU A 25 -10.88 18.10 7.13
N GLN A 26 -11.99 18.67 7.61
CA GLN A 26 -12.74 19.67 6.90
C GLN A 26 -11.87 20.89 7.05
N SER A 27 -10.79 20.91 6.26
CA SER A 27 -10.03 22.10 5.93
C SER A 27 -11.06 23.19 5.76
N ALA A 28 -10.99 24.20 6.64
CA ALA A 28 -12.03 25.20 6.79
C ALA A 28 -12.49 25.64 5.39
N PRO A 29 -13.81 25.63 5.10
CA PRO A 29 -14.29 25.91 3.77
C PRO A 29 -13.66 27.22 3.32
N ALA A 30 -12.98 27.17 2.17
CA ALA A 30 -12.20 28.30 1.71
C ALA A 30 -13.07 29.56 1.69
N SER A 31 -12.51 30.71 2.03
CA SER A 31 -13.24 31.96 2.29
C SER A 31 -14.18 32.45 1.16
N TRP A 32 -14.03 31.90 -0.04
CA TRP A 32 -14.86 32.16 -1.22
C TRP A 32 -16.09 31.25 -1.35
N VAL A 33 -16.23 30.22 -0.50
CA VAL A 33 -17.37 29.30 -0.51
C VAL A 33 -18.51 29.91 0.29
N VAL A 34 -19.60 30.24 -0.40
CA VAL A 34 -20.84 30.69 0.23
C VAL A 34 -21.44 29.52 1.02
N HIS A 35 -21.70 29.70 2.32
CA HIS A 35 -22.24 28.66 3.21
C HIS A 35 -23.69 28.21 2.89
N ASN A 36 -24.31 28.78 1.86
CA ASN A 36 -25.63 28.37 1.40
C ASN A 36 -25.54 27.09 0.56
N LYS A 37 -26.21 26.03 1.02
CA LYS A 37 -26.21 24.70 0.40
C LYS A 37 -26.76 24.70 -1.03
N ASP A 38 -27.64 25.64 -1.37
CA ASP A 38 -28.21 25.74 -2.70
C ASP A 38 -27.31 26.45 -3.70
N HIS A 39 -26.33 27.21 -3.19
CA HIS A 39 -25.44 27.99 -4.03
C HIS A 39 -24.50 27.08 -4.82
N THR A 40 -24.24 27.46 -6.06
CA THR A 40 -23.43 26.68 -6.99
C THR A 40 -22.02 26.45 -6.47
N THR A 41 -21.43 27.43 -5.77
CA THR A 41 -20.08 27.31 -5.16
C THR A 41 -20.00 26.18 -4.15
N TYR A 42 -20.98 26.09 -3.24
CA TYR A 42 -21.04 25.03 -2.24
C TYR A 42 -21.15 23.65 -2.91
N LYS A 43 -22.08 23.49 -3.85
CA LYS A 43 -22.26 22.25 -4.61
C LYS A 43 -21.00 21.86 -5.38
N THR A 44 -20.34 22.82 -6.02
CA THR A 44 -19.10 22.57 -6.77
C THR A 44 -17.94 22.19 -5.87
N TYR A 45 -17.79 22.84 -4.72
CA TYR A 45 -16.73 22.56 -3.76
C TYR A 45 -16.85 21.13 -3.22
N HIS A 46 -18.05 20.75 -2.76
CA HIS A 46 -18.30 19.38 -2.30
C HIS A 46 -18.17 18.33 -3.41
N ALA A 47 -18.65 18.62 -4.62
CA ALA A 47 -18.49 17.71 -5.76
C ALA A 47 -17.01 17.46 -6.08
N ILE A 48 -16.16 18.49 -6.00
CA ILE A 48 -14.71 18.34 -6.22
C ILE A 48 -14.08 17.49 -5.11
N LEU A 49 -14.45 17.71 -3.84
CA LEU A 49 -13.95 16.91 -2.73
C LEU A 49 -14.35 15.43 -2.83
N GLU A 50 -15.60 15.15 -3.19
CA GLU A 50 -16.06 13.77 -3.42
C GLU A 50 -15.27 13.09 -4.55
N LEU A 51 -15.05 13.81 -5.66
CA LEU A 51 -14.25 13.32 -6.78
C LEU A 51 -12.79 13.11 -6.39
N LYS A 52 -12.23 13.97 -5.52
CA LYS A 52 -10.89 13.79 -4.94
C LYS A 52 -10.81 12.48 -4.18
N VAL A 53 -11.72 12.22 -3.24
CA VAL A 53 -11.73 10.97 -2.46
C VAL A 53 -11.88 9.74 -3.35
N GLN A 54 -12.72 9.80 -4.39
CA GLN A 54 -12.86 8.70 -5.36
C GLN A 54 -11.56 8.47 -6.14
N ALA A 55 -10.89 9.53 -6.59
CA ALA A 55 -9.62 9.44 -7.30
C ALA A 55 -8.51 8.90 -6.40
N GLU A 56 -8.45 9.32 -5.13
CA GLU A 56 -7.48 8.80 -4.15
C GLU A 56 -7.66 7.30 -3.92
N LYS A 57 -8.90 6.84 -3.71
CA LYS A 57 -9.20 5.41 -3.58
C LYS A 57 -8.81 4.63 -4.84
N ALA A 58 -9.06 5.20 -6.03
CA ALA A 58 -8.66 4.58 -7.29
C ALA A 58 -7.14 4.47 -7.45
N ILE A 59 -6.39 5.53 -7.07
CA ILE A 59 -4.94 5.54 -7.05
C ILE A 59 -4.41 4.46 -6.10
N ASP A 60 -4.97 4.39 -4.89
CA ASP A 60 -4.53 3.45 -3.86
C ASP A 60 -4.81 1.98 -4.26
N ASN A 61 -5.94 1.73 -4.93
CA ASN A 61 -6.34 0.40 -5.37
C ASN A 61 -5.68 -0.08 -6.67
N PHE A 62 -5.09 0.81 -7.47
CA PHE A 62 -4.58 0.44 -8.80
C PHE A 62 -3.49 -0.64 -8.75
N GLY A 63 -2.61 -0.60 -7.74
CA GLY A 63 -1.65 -1.69 -7.47
C GLY A 63 -0.54 -1.91 -8.52
N GLU A 64 -0.66 -1.33 -9.71
CA GLU A 64 0.21 -1.57 -10.86
C GLU A 64 1.07 -0.35 -11.23
N VAL A 65 2.04 -0.58 -12.12
CA VAL A 65 2.89 0.50 -12.64
C VAL A 65 2.21 1.12 -13.86
N GLU A 66 2.12 2.45 -13.88
CA GLU A 66 1.50 3.20 -14.98
C GLU A 66 2.12 2.81 -16.33
N THR A 67 1.26 2.63 -17.34
CA THR A 67 1.65 2.35 -18.72
C THR A 67 0.91 3.33 -19.64
N ASN A 68 1.32 3.53 -20.88
CA ASN A 68 0.63 4.47 -21.80
C ASN A 68 -0.88 4.24 -21.98
N LYS A 69 -1.39 3.04 -21.66
CA LYS A 69 -2.81 2.68 -21.74
C LYS A 69 -3.56 2.84 -20.42
N THR A 70 -2.88 3.11 -19.31
CA THR A 70 -3.53 3.16 -18.00
C THR A 70 -4.34 4.45 -17.85
N PRO A 71 -5.57 4.36 -17.34
CA PRO A 71 -6.41 5.53 -17.13
C PRO A 71 -5.75 6.47 -16.11
N LYS A 72 -5.73 7.77 -16.43
CA LYS A 72 -5.15 8.81 -15.58
C LYS A 72 -6.10 9.17 -14.45
N PHE A 73 -6.04 8.41 -13.35
CA PHE A 73 -6.90 8.64 -12.19
C PHE A 73 -6.66 9.98 -11.49
N TYR A 74 -5.44 10.52 -11.59
CA TYR A 74 -5.05 11.78 -10.97
C TYR A 74 -5.57 13.03 -11.70
N GLN A 75 -6.06 12.88 -12.95
CA GLN A 75 -6.51 14.01 -13.76
C GLN A 75 -8.04 14.08 -13.72
N LEU A 76 -8.58 14.82 -12.76
CA LEU A 76 -10.00 15.09 -12.73
C LEU A 76 -10.39 15.92 -13.96
N LYS A 77 -11.57 15.67 -14.51
CA LYS A 77 -12.09 16.43 -15.66
C LYS A 77 -13.15 17.41 -15.20
N LYS A 78 -13.11 18.64 -15.72
CA LYS A 78 -14.14 19.67 -15.49
C LYS A 78 -15.55 19.17 -15.86
N SER A 79 -15.65 18.27 -16.83
CA SER A 79 -16.90 17.62 -17.22
C SER A 79 -17.46 16.66 -16.15
N GLN A 80 -16.61 16.02 -15.34
CA GLN A 80 -17.07 15.17 -14.23
C GLN A 80 -17.67 16.01 -13.12
N VAL A 81 -17.03 17.13 -12.78
CA VAL A 81 -17.56 18.10 -11.80
C VAL A 81 -18.91 18.65 -12.28
N ALA A 82 -19.01 19.05 -13.54
CA ALA A 82 -20.24 19.54 -14.15
C ALA A 82 -21.39 18.51 -14.08
N ARG A 83 -21.10 17.24 -14.38
CA ARG A 83 -22.09 16.14 -14.28
C ARG A 83 -22.58 15.92 -12.85
N LYS A 84 -21.67 15.99 -11.86
CA LYS A 84 -22.01 15.86 -10.44
C LYS A 84 -22.88 17.00 -9.93
N VAL A 85 -22.61 18.23 -10.38
CA VAL A 85 -23.33 19.44 -9.95
C VAL A 85 -24.64 19.65 -10.73
N GLY A 86 -24.75 19.08 -11.94
CA GLY A 86 -25.90 19.28 -12.81
C GLY A 86 -25.89 20.62 -13.56
N ILE A 87 -24.73 21.29 -13.63
CA ILE A 87 -24.56 22.61 -14.25
C ILE A 87 -23.45 22.53 -15.29
N SER A 88 -23.54 23.35 -16.35
CA SER A 88 -22.52 23.36 -17.41
C SER A 88 -21.14 23.74 -16.87
N ALA A 89 -20.08 23.10 -17.39
CA ALA A 89 -18.71 23.39 -16.99
C ALA A 89 -18.32 24.85 -17.29
N GLN A 90 -18.86 25.42 -18.37
CA GLN A 90 -18.64 26.83 -18.73
C GLN A 90 -19.19 27.77 -17.64
N SER A 91 -20.35 27.44 -17.07
CA SER A 91 -20.95 28.25 -16.01
C SER A 91 -20.11 28.24 -14.73
N ILE A 92 -19.70 27.04 -14.30
CA ILE A 92 -18.93 26.84 -13.08
C ILE A 92 -17.53 27.44 -13.17
N PHE A 93 -16.85 27.21 -14.29
CA PHE A 93 -15.43 27.49 -14.42
C PHE A 93 -15.12 28.75 -15.20
N ASN A 94 -16.04 29.40 -15.92
CA ASN A 94 -15.67 30.52 -16.82
C ASN A 94 -16.52 31.78 -16.67
N THR A 95 -17.81 31.67 -16.40
CA THR A 95 -18.70 32.84 -16.46
C THR A 95 -18.98 33.48 -15.10
N SER A 96 -18.93 32.70 -14.01
CA SER A 96 -19.30 33.19 -12.68
C SER A 96 -18.16 33.94 -12.00
N SER A 97 -18.49 34.88 -11.12
CA SER A 97 -17.51 35.68 -10.34
C SER A 97 -16.54 34.83 -9.50
N PHE A 98 -17.01 33.68 -9.02
CA PHE A 98 -16.22 32.71 -8.24
C PHE A 98 -15.37 31.76 -9.09
N SER A 99 -15.50 31.80 -10.42
CA SER A 99 -14.82 30.89 -11.34
C SER A 99 -13.28 30.86 -11.18
N PRO A 100 -12.58 32.01 -11.00
CA PRO A 100 -11.13 32.00 -10.83
C PRO A 100 -10.70 31.22 -9.59
N HIS A 101 -11.42 31.39 -8.47
CA HIS A 101 -11.13 30.68 -7.22
C HIS A 101 -11.35 29.16 -7.36
N ILE A 102 -12.44 28.75 -8.02
CA ILE A 102 -12.69 27.32 -8.28
C ILE A 102 -11.62 26.72 -9.19
N ARG A 103 -11.15 27.46 -10.21
CA ARG A 103 -10.08 26.97 -11.10
C ARG A 103 -8.80 26.69 -10.33
N VAL A 104 -8.35 27.65 -9.54
CA VAL A 104 -7.14 27.49 -8.72
C VAL A 104 -7.28 26.28 -7.80
N PHE A 105 -8.39 26.19 -7.06
CA PHE A 105 -8.64 25.05 -6.19
C PHE A 105 -8.68 23.69 -6.92
N PHE A 106 -9.28 23.66 -8.12
CA PHE A 106 -9.33 22.47 -8.94
C PHE A 106 -7.96 22.05 -9.48
N ASP A 107 -7.14 23.02 -9.87
CA ASP A 107 -5.79 22.78 -10.36
C ASP A 107 -4.88 22.31 -9.20
N ASP A 108 -4.99 22.92 -8.01
CA ASP A 108 -4.29 22.50 -6.79
C ASP A 108 -4.60 21.05 -6.42
N ILE A 109 -5.87 20.64 -6.49
CA ILE A 109 -6.28 19.25 -6.22
C ILE A 109 -5.71 18.27 -7.24
N ASN A 110 -5.69 18.65 -8.52
CA ASN A 110 -5.07 17.80 -9.54
C ASN A 110 -3.57 17.64 -9.30
N ASP A 111 -2.89 18.70 -8.85
CA ASP A 111 -1.48 18.66 -8.50
C ASP A 111 -1.20 17.78 -7.27
N GLU A 112 -2.06 17.84 -6.25
CA GLU A 112 -2.02 16.94 -5.09
C GLU A 112 -2.19 15.47 -5.50
N LEU A 113 -3.21 15.17 -6.32
CA LEU A 113 -3.47 13.83 -6.83
C LEU A 113 -2.30 13.31 -7.67
N LEU A 114 -1.68 14.18 -8.47
CA LEU A 114 -0.50 13.84 -9.27
C LEU A 114 0.70 13.50 -8.38
N LYS A 115 0.97 14.28 -7.33
CA LYS A 115 2.03 13.99 -6.36
C LYS A 115 1.79 12.66 -5.64
N ARG A 116 0.55 12.38 -5.23
CA ARG A 116 0.16 11.12 -4.60
C ARG A 116 0.35 9.94 -5.54
N HIS A 117 -0.11 10.07 -6.79
CA HIS A 117 0.07 9.05 -7.83
C HIS A 117 1.56 8.77 -8.10
N GLN A 118 2.40 9.79 -8.25
CA GLN A 118 3.85 9.60 -8.45
C GLN A 118 4.51 8.88 -7.26
N THR A 119 4.09 9.19 -6.04
CA THR A 119 4.59 8.54 -4.83
C THR A 119 4.19 7.06 -4.80
N GLN A 120 2.94 6.76 -5.13
CA GLN A 120 2.42 5.41 -5.31
C GLN A 120 3.22 4.63 -6.36
N GLN A 121 3.43 5.21 -7.54
CA GLN A 121 4.19 4.59 -8.63
C GLN A 121 5.63 4.23 -8.21
N LYS A 122 6.32 5.14 -7.50
CA LYS A 122 7.64 4.87 -6.93
C LYS A 122 7.62 3.69 -5.95
N LYS A 123 6.58 3.59 -5.10
CA LYS A 123 6.40 2.47 -4.17
C LYS A 123 6.18 1.14 -4.92
N GLN A 124 5.32 1.13 -5.96
CA GLN A 124 5.05 -0.08 -6.73
C GLN A 124 6.28 -0.56 -7.50
N LEU A 125 7.07 0.35 -8.07
CA LEU A 125 8.32 0.01 -8.75
C LEU A 125 9.31 -0.68 -7.80
N LYS A 126 9.44 -0.19 -6.56
CA LYS A 126 10.28 -0.81 -5.52
C LYS A 126 9.78 -2.20 -5.14
N ARG A 127 8.47 -2.38 -4.99
CA ARG A 127 7.84 -3.69 -4.67
C ARG A 127 8.15 -4.73 -5.74
N LYS A 128 8.04 -4.38 -7.03
CA LYS A 128 8.37 -5.29 -8.14
C LYS A 128 9.84 -5.74 -8.13
N ASN A 129 10.75 -4.91 -7.61
CA ASN A 129 12.19 -5.16 -7.62
C ASN A 129 12.74 -5.84 -6.35
N THR A 130 11.91 -6.52 -5.55
CA THR A 130 12.33 -7.10 -4.28
C THR A 130 12.45 -8.63 -4.32
N GLY A 131 13.46 -9.17 -3.62
CA GLY A 131 13.60 -10.60 -3.34
C GLY A 131 14.15 -11.46 -4.48
N ILE A 132 13.77 -12.73 -4.49
CA ILE A 132 14.19 -13.74 -5.48
C ILE A 132 13.76 -13.34 -6.90
N ARG A 133 12.65 -12.61 -7.04
CA ARG A 133 12.09 -12.16 -8.32
C ARG A 133 12.99 -11.20 -9.10
N ARG A 134 13.89 -10.48 -8.43
CA ARG A 134 14.89 -9.61 -9.08
C ARG A 134 16.09 -10.40 -9.63
N LYS A 135 16.39 -11.56 -9.05
CA LYS A 135 17.60 -12.31 -9.39
C LYS A 135 17.40 -13.06 -10.70
N LYS A 136 18.47 -13.13 -11.50
CA LYS A 136 18.46 -13.94 -12.73
C LYS A 136 18.36 -15.42 -12.36
N LYS A 137 17.72 -16.20 -13.23
CA LYS A 137 17.57 -17.67 -13.05
C LYS A 137 18.92 -18.33 -12.80
N GLU A 138 19.94 -17.96 -13.57
CA GLU A 138 21.30 -18.49 -13.45
C GLU A 138 21.88 -18.27 -12.04
N GLU A 139 21.78 -17.06 -11.50
CA GLU A 139 22.26 -16.74 -10.15
C GLU A 139 21.51 -17.54 -9.07
N LEU A 140 20.22 -17.82 -9.27
CA LEU A 140 19.43 -18.63 -8.35
C LEU A 140 19.85 -20.10 -8.38
N VAL A 141 20.07 -20.65 -9.57
CA VAL A 141 20.52 -22.04 -9.74
C VAL A 141 21.88 -22.24 -9.08
N VAL A 142 22.83 -21.34 -9.33
CA VAL A 142 24.17 -21.41 -8.72
C VAL A 142 24.09 -21.32 -7.20
N ARG A 143 23.28 -20.40 -6.66
CA ARG A 143 23.08 -20.29 -5.21
C ARG A 143 22.48 -21.58 -4.64
N HIS A 144 21.47 -22.14 -5.28
CA HIS A 144 20.83 -23.36 -4.81
C HIS A 144 21.80 -24.54 -4.78
N GLN A 145 22.54 -24.77 -5.87
CA GLN A 145 23.56 -25.82 -5.94
C GLN A 145 24.65 -25.65 -4.87
N SER A 146 25.08 -24.41 -4.60
CA SER A 146 26.06 -24.16 -3.54
C SER A 146 25.54 -24.45 -2.14
N ILE A 147 24.24 -24.20 -1.88
CA ILE A 147 23.58 -24.52 -0.61
C ILE A 147 23.42 -26.03 -0.47
N GLU A 148 22.97 -26.73 -1.51
CA GLU A 148 22.85 -28.19 -1.50
C GLU A 148 24.19 -28.87 -1.25
N LYS A 149 25.25 -28.39 -1.90
CA LYS A 149 26.60 -28.92 -1.69
C LYS A 149 27.04 -28.75 -0.24
N ARG A 150 26.92 -27.54 0.32
CA ARG A 150 27.24 -27.28 1.73
C ARG A 150 26.39 -28.12 2.70
N TYR A 151 25.12 -28.30 2.39
CA TYR A 151 24.22 -29.12 3.19
C TYR A 151 24.67 -30.59 3.19
N ASN A 152 25.02 -31.12 2.02
CA ASN A 152 25.51 -32.49 1.90
C ASN A 152 26.85 -32.69 2.60
N ASP A 153 27.78 -31.72 2.49
CA ASP A 153 29.07 -31.76 3.17
C ASP A 153 28.88 -31.78 4.70
N LEU A 154 28.03 -30.90 5.24
CA LEU A 154 27.71 -30.87 6.67
C LEU A 154 26.98 -32.13 7.14
N LYS A 155 26.09 -32.67 6.30
CA LYS A 155 25.41 -33.93 6.59
C LYS A 155 26.41 -35.08 6.68
N ALA A 156 27.36 -35.17 5.75
CA ALA A 156 28.40 -36.20 5.73
C ALA A 156 29.29 -36.12 6.98
N LEU A 157 29.74 -34.92 7.34
CA LEU A 157 30.53 -34.70 8.57
C LEU A 157 29.75 -35.14 9.81
N LYS A 158 28.50 -34.69 9.95
CA LYS A 158 27.66 -35.06 11.10
C LYS A 158 27.38 -36.56 11.16
N THR A 159 27.19 -37.23 10.02
CA THR A 159 27.04 -38.69 10.01
C THR A 159 28.31 -39.41 10.44
N ALA A 160 29.49 -38.92 10.04
CA ALA A 160 30.76 -39.49 10.46
C ALA A 160 30.98 -39.30 11.97
N GLU A 161 30.71 -38.10 12.50
CA GLU A 161 30.79 -37.80 13.93
C GLU A 161 29.85 -38.69 14.75
N VAL A 162 28.59 -38.84 14.31
CA VAL A 162 27.60 -39.70 14.99
C VAL A 162 28.03 -41.17 14.96
N LEU A 163 28.55 -41.65 13.82
CA LEU A 163 29.06 -43.03 13.73
C LEU A 163 30.26 -43.25 14.64
N ASN A 164 31.22 -42.32 14.66
CA ASN A 164 32.39 -42.41 15.54
C ASN A 164 31.98 -42.43 17.01
N LEU A 165 31.06 -41.56 17.42
CA LEU A 165 30.55 -41.51 18.79
C LEU A 165 29.78 -42.79 19.14
N SER A 166 29.01 -43.34 18.19
CA SER A 166 28.32 -44.63 18.36
C SER A 166 29.30 -45.81 18.49
N ILE A 167 30.44 -45.77 17.79
CA ILE A 167 31.51 -46.75 17.95
C ILE A 167 32.16 -46.59 19.32
N GLU A 168 32.50 -45.37 19.75
CA GLU A 168 33.11 -45.11 21.06
C GLU A 168 32.24 -45.66 22.20
N MET A 169 30.94 -45.39 22.17
CA MET A 169 29.97 -45.84 23.18
C MET A 169 29.62 -47.34 23.10
N MET A 170 30.09 -48.06 22.08
CA MET A 170 29.76 -49.47 21.90
C MET A 170 30.49 -50.36 22.93
N PRO A 171 29.79 -51.32 23.55
CA PRO A 171 30.42 -52.31 24.44
C PRO A 171 31.55 -53.08 23.76
N ILE A 172 32.60 -53.41 24.53
CA ILE A 172 33.83 -54.04 24.04
C ILE A 172 33.55 -55.38 23.33
N ASP A 173 32.59 -56.16 23.83
CA ASP A 173 32.18 -57.45 23.24
C ASP A 173 31.63 -57.30 21.81
N LEU A 174 30.95 -56.19 21.53
CA LEU A 174 30.40 -55.90 20.19
C LEU A 174 31.48 -55.36 19.25
N LYS A 175 32.42 -54.55 19.75
CA LYS A 175 33.59 -54.10 18.98
C LYS A 175 34.43 -55.29 18.51
N ALA A 176 34.74 -56.21 19.43
CA ALA A 176 35.48 -57.43 19.13
C ALA A 176 34.78 -58.31 18.08
N LYS A 177 33.44 -58.40 18.11
CA LYS A 177 32.65 -59.14 17.09
C LYS A 177 32.64 -58.46 15.72
N LEU A 178 32.76 -57.13 15.68
CA LEU A 178 32.78 -56.36 14.43
C LEU A 178 34.20 -56.21 13.84
N GLY A 179 35.22 -56.72 14.53
CA GLY A 179 36.61 -56.59 14.10
C GLY A 179 37.13 -55.14 14.17
N LEU A 180 36.53 -54.33 15.04
CA LEU A 180 36.84 -52.92 15.30
C LEU A 180 37.57 -52.75 16.64
#